data_AF-A0A103XT13-F1
#
_entry.id   AF-A0A103XT13-F1
#
_cell.length_a   1.000
_cell.length_b   1.000
_cell.length_c   1.000
_cell.angle_alpha   90.00
_cell.angle_beta   90.00
_cell.angle_gamma   90.00
#
_symmetry.space_group_name_H-M   'P 1'
#
loop_
_entity.id
_entity.type
_entity.pdbx_description
1 polymer ?
#
loop_
_entity_poly.entity_id
_entity_poly.type
_entity_poly.pdbx_seq_one_letter_code
_entity_poly.pdbx_strand_id
1 'polypeptide(L)' 'MVNAYAINRDKSAWEDPNTFNPSRFLENGAPSFKGSNYEFLLFGSSLRSCPRMQLGLYAIEIAVAHLLHSFTW' A
#
# COMPACT_ATOMS: atom_id res chain seq x y z
N MET A 1 11.50 -16.68 5.15
CA MET A 1 11.29 -15.25 5.46
C MET A 1 10.83 -14.57 4.18
N VAL A 2 9.78 -13.74 4.21
CA VAL A 2 9.25 -13.07 3.01
C VAL A 2 9.92 -11.70 2.87
N ASN A 3 10.55 -11.44 1.72
CA ASN A 3 11.22 -10.15 1.46
C ASN A 3 10.23 -9.15 0.85
N ALA A 4 9.41 -8.53 1.69
CA ALA A 4 8.43 -7.53 1.25
C ALA A 4 9.09 -6.32 0.57
N TYR A 5 10.32 -5.95 0.95
CA TYR A 5 11.04 -4.82 0.36
C TYR A 5 11.37 -5.06 -1.11
N ALA A 6 11.87 -6.25 -1.45
CA ALA A 6 12.18 -6.64 -2.83
C ALA A 6 10.90 -6.77 -3.67
N ILE A 7 9.85 -7.38 -3.10
CA ILE A 7 8.56 -7.58 -3.79
C ILE A 7 7.93 -6.24 -4.20
N ASN A 8 7.88 -5.26 -3.29
CA ASN A 8 7.33 -3.92 -3.59
C ASN A 8 8.21 -3.11 -4.58
N ARG A 9 9.40 -3.60 -4.94
CA ARG A 9 10.32 -2.94 -5.88
C ARG A 9 10.64 -3.80 -7.11
N ASP A 10 9.91 -4.89 -7.30
CA ASP A 10 10.11 -5.76 -8.43
C ASP A 10 9.68 -5.05 -9.71
N LYS A 11 10.63 -4.88 -10.65
CA LYS A 11 10.40 -4.24 -11.95
C LYS A 11 9.46 -5.06 -12.85
N SER A 12 9.28 -6.34 -12.55
CA SER A 12 8.35 -7.19 -13.30
C SER A 12 6.88 -6.98 -12.89
N ALA A 13 6.65 -6.48 -11.68
CA ALA A 13 5.31 -6.24 -11.14
C ALA A 13 4.93 -4.75 -11.06
N TRP A 14 5.91 -3.85 -10.95
CA TRP A 14 5.68 -2.42 -10.84
C TRP A 14 6.43 -1.64 -11.93
N GLU A 15 5.71 -0.74 -12.60
CA GLU A 15 6.32 0.29 -13.44
C GLU A 15 7.00 1.34 -12.54
N ASP A 16 8.24 1.70 -12.85
CA ASP A 16 9.07 2.62 -12.08
C ASP A 16 9.03 2.39 -10.54
N PRO A 17 9.46 1.21 -10.05
CA PRO A 17 9.26 0.79 -8.65
C PRO A 17 9.92 1.68 -7.60
N ASN A 18 10.89 2.51 -8.01
CA ASN A 18 11.62 3.41 -7.12
C ASN A 18 11.02 4.82 -7.07
N THR A 19 10.03 5.11 -7.92
CA THR A 19 9.39 6.42 -8.00
C THR A 19 8.15 6.46 -7.11
N PHE A 20 8.00 7.54 -6.34
CA PHE A 20 6.78 7.78 -5.58
C PHE A 20 5.66 8.27 -6.50
N ASN A 21 4.83 7.34 -7.00
CA ASN A 21 3.68 7.65 -7.86
C ASN A 21 2.36 7.14 -7.23
N PRO A 22 1.60 7.95 -6.47
CA PRO A 22 0.36 7.50 -5.84
C PRO A 22 -0.75 7.18 -6.86
N SER A 23 -0.72 7.77 -8.05
CA SER A 23 -1.75 7.58 -9.09
C SER A 23 -1.83 6.15 -9.61
N ARG A 24 -0.75 5.35 -9.49
CA ARG A 24 -0.72 3.94 -9.90
C ARG A 24 -1.77 3.06 -9.23
N PHE A 25 -2.26 3.48 -8.06
CA PHE A 25 -3.31 2.74 -7.32
C PHE A 25 -4.73 3.16 -7.71
N LEU A 26 -4.89 4.17 -8.57
CA LEU A 26 -6.17 4.65 -9.06
C LEU A 26 -6.58 3.99 -10.39
N GLU A 27 -5.67 3.26 -11.02
CA GLU A 27 -5.90 2.60 -12.31
C GLU A 27 -6.83 1.39 -12.17
N ASN A 28 -7.61 1.12 -13.23
CA ASN A 28 -8.50 -0.03 -13.26
C ASN A 28 -7.70 -1.33 -13.22
N GLY A 29 -7.95 -2.14 -12.18
CA GLY A 29 -7.22 -3.40 -11.97
C GLY A 29 -5.94 -3.25 -11.15
N ALA A 30 -5.68 -2.08 -10.57
CA ALA A 30 -4.51 -1.87 -9.72
C ALA A 30 -4.45 -2.87 -8.55
N PRO A 31 -3.24 -3.30 -8.13
CA PRO A 31 -3.07 -4.26 -7.05
C PRO A 31 -3.68 -3.75 -5.74
N SER A 32 -4.65 -4.50 -5.20
CA SER A 32 -5.27 -4.22 -3.91
C SER A 32 -4.65 -5.04 -2.78
N PHE A 33 -4.42 -4.40 -1.63
CA PHE A 33 -3.95 -5.04 -0.41
C PHE A 33 -4.99 -5.99 0.24
N LYS A 34 -6.27 -5.90 -0.17
CA LYS A 34 -7.34 -6.81 0.29
C LYS A 34 -7.45 -8.08 -0.55
N GLY A 35 -6.80 -8.11 -1.72
CA GLY A 35 -6.92 -9.19 -2.69
C GLY A 35 -5.78 -10.21 -2.60
N SER A 36 -5.78 -11.15 -3.55
CA SER A 36 -4.71 -12.13 -3.74
C SER A 36 -3.52 -11.57 -4.54
N ASN A 37 -3.29 -10.26 -4.51
CA ASN A 37 -2.19 -9.61 -5.25
C ASN A 37 -0.92 -9.63 -4.40
N TYR A 38 -0.08 -10.65 -4.63
CA TYR A 38 1.13 -10.85 -3.84
C TYR A 38 2.25 -9.86 -4.15
N GLU A 39 2.14 -9.07 -5.23
CA GLU A 39 3.04 -7.94 -5.47
C GLU A 39 2.82 -6.78 -4.49
N PHE A 40 1.68 -6.76 -3.76
CA PHE A 40 1.33 -5.70 -2.83
C PHE A 40 0.94 -6.23 -1.44
N LEU A 41 1.96 -6.44 -0.59
CA LEU A 41 1.83 -7.07 0.74
C LEU A 41 1.94 -6.06 1.90
N LEU A 42 1.12 -5.00 1.90
CA LEU A 42 1.18 -3.95 2.93
C LEU A 42 0.90 -4.47 4.35
N PHE A 43 -0.09 -5.35 4.49
CA PHE A 43 -0.53 -5.94 5.76
C PHE A 43 -0.33 -7.46 5.80
N GLY A 44 0.55 -8.00 4.95
CA GLY A 44 0.63 -9.43 4.71
C GLY A 44 -0.58 -9.95 3.93
N SER A 45 -0.73 -11.27 3.85
CA SER A 45 -1.82 -11.93 3.11
C SER A 45 -2.21 -13.25 3.79
N SER A 46 -3.39 -13.75 3.44
CA SER A 46 -3.93 -15.03 3.91
C SER A 46 -4.03 -15.13 5.44
N LEU A 47 -3.82 -16.31 6.01
CA LEU A 47 -3.96 -16.65 7.43
C LEU A 47 -3.02 -15.88 8.37
N ARG A 48 -1.98 -15.24 7.82
CA ARG A 48 -1.01 -14.43 8.58
C ARG A 48 -1.10 -12.95 8.24
N SER A 49 -2.21 -12.53 7.62
CA SER A 49 -2.51 -11.11 7.44
C SER A 49 -2.67 -10.40 8.79
N CYS A 50 -2.39 -9.10 8.79
CA CYS A 50 -2.51 -8.27 9.98
C CYS A 50 -3.98 -8.23 10.44
N PRO A 51 -4.30 -8.70 11.65
CA PRO A 51 -5.68 -8.74 12.14
C PRO A 51 -6.28 -7.34 12.36
N ARG A 52 -5.44 -6.30 12.36
CA ARG A 52 -5.80 -4.91 12.64
C ARG A 52 -5.54 -3.99 11.43
N MET A 53 -5.55 -4.54 10.21
CA MET A 53 -5.37 -3.79 8.96
C MET A 53 -6.28 -2.56 8.87
N GLN A 54 -7.58 -2.71 9.14
CA GLN A 54 -8.56 -1.64 8.98
C GLN A 54 -8.32 -0.46 9.92
N LEU A 55 -7.89 -0.71 11.16
CA LEU A 55 -7.56 0.37 12.09
C LEU A 55 -6.33 1.16 11.61
N GLY A 56 -5.30 0.46 11.11
CA GLY A 56 -4.10 1.11 10.60
C GLY A 56 -4.40 2.03 9.42
N LEU A 57 -5.28 1.60 8.51
CA LEU A 57 -5.76 2.40 7.39
C LEU A 57 -6.48 3.66 7.88
N TYR A 58 -7.49 3.52 8.75
CA TYR A 58 -8.22 4.68 9.26
C TYR A 58 -7.33 5.66 10.02
N ALA A 59 -6.39 5.15 10.81
CA ALA A 59 -5.45 6.00 11.55
C ALA A 59 -4.60 6.86 10.60
N ILE A 60 -4.07 6.27 9.52
CA ILE A 60 -3.28 6.98 8.52
C ILE A 60 -4.16 7.95 7.72
N GLU A 61 -5.34 7.52 7.27
CA GLU A 61 -6.28 8.35 6.52
C GLU A 61 -6.66 9.62 7.30
N ILE A 62 -7.07 9.48 8.56
CA ILE A 62 -7.43 10.62 9.42
C ILE A 62 -6.22 11.52 9.67
N ALA A 63 -5.06 10.94 9.99
CA ALA A 63 -3.86 11.72 10.25
C ALA A 63 -3.46 12.55 9.01
N VAL A 64 -3.43 11.93 7.83
CA VAL A 64 -3.11 12.61 6.57
C VAL A 64 -4.17 13.66 6.22
N ALA A 65 -5.46 13.36 6.41
CA ALA A 65 -6.54 14.33 6.17
C ALA A 65 -6.41 15.57 7.06
N HIS A 66 -6.14 15.38 8.35
CA HIS A 66 -5.93 16.50 9.29
C HIS A 66 -4.71 17.33 8.93
N LEU A 67 -3.62 16.65 8.54
CA LEU A 67 -2.38 17.28 8.12
C LEU A 67 -2.60 18.15 6.87
N LEU A 68 -3.24 17.62 5.84
CA LEU A 68 -3.56 18.36 4.61
C LEU A 68 -4.57 19.49 4.82
N HIS A 69 -5.51 19.33 5.77
CA HIS A 69 -6.51 20.34 6.06
C HIS A 69 -5.94 21.52 6.86
N SER A 70 -5.07 21.25 7.82
CA SER A 70 -4.61 22.24 8.80
C SER A 70 -3.30 22.93 8.41
N PHE A 71 -2.53 22.35 7.49
CA PHE A 71 -1.22 22.83 7.10
C PHE A 71 -1.05 22.90 5.58
N THR A 72 -0.33 23.93 5.13
CA THR A 72 0.18 24.05 3.77
C THR A 72 1.70 24.04 3.82
N TRP A 73 2.31 23.17 3.02
CA TRP A 73 3.76 22.95 2.92
C TRP A 73 4.21 23.06 1.47
#